data_AF-A0A1Q6XWJ9-F1
#
_entry.id   AF-A0A1Q6XWJ9-F1
#
_cell.length_a   1.000
_cell.length_b   1.000
_cell.length_c   1.000
_cell.angle_alpha   90.00
_cell.angle_beta   90.00
_cell.angle_gamma   90.00
#
_symmetry.space_group_name_H-M   'P 1'
#
loop_
_entity.id
_entity.type
_entity.pdbx_description
1 polymer ?
#
loop_
_entity_poly.entity_id
_entity_poly.type
_entity_poly.pdbx_seq_one_letter_code
_entity_poly.pdbx_strand_id
1 'polypeptide(L)' 'MRSGEGVLVTDRGEVVAELLPPGQGLDESGVPSGLMALARRGQLTLGASNEATLYPKLSPLLKRHRAAVLLNEERGTR' A
#
# COMPACT_ATOMS: atom_id res chain seq x y z
N MET A 1 -2.33 25.93 -17.51
CA MET A 1 -1.65 24.88 -16.74
C MET A 1 -0.73 24.11 -17.67
N ARG A 2 0.55 23.92 -17.33
CA ARG A 2 1.48 23.09 -18.13
C ARG A 2 1.23 21.63 -17.77
N SER A 3 0.93 20.77 -18.74
CA SER A 3 0.78 19.32 -18.51
C SER A 3 2.15 18.77 -18.13
N GLY A 4 2.33 18.29 -16.90
CA GLY A 4 3.53 17.54 -16.53
C GLY A 4 3.49 16.14 -17.15
N GLU A 5 4.65 15.58 -17.43
CA GLU A 5 4.82 14.20 -17.93
C GLU A 5 5.31 13.32 -16.79
N GLY A 6 4.81 12.08 -16.71
CA GLY A 6 5.27 11.09 -15.73
C GLY A 6 6.54 10.42 -16.25
N VAL A 7 7.64 10.52 -15.50
CA VAL A 7 8.92 9.94 -15.89
C VAL A 7 9.26 8.77 -14.98
N LEU A 8 9.49 7.62 -15.61
CA LEU A 8 9.97 6.41 -14.93
C LEU A 8 11.49 6.34 -15.06
N VAL A 9 12.19 6.33 -13.93
CA VAL A 9 13.66 6.20 -13.91
C VAL A 9 14.01 4.75 -13.64
N THR A 10 14.71 4.12 -14.58
CA THR A 10 15.14 2.71 -14.48
C THR A 10 16.65 2.56 -14.41
N ASP A 11 17.13 1.60 -13.62
CA ASP A 11 18.49 1.06 -13.69
C ASP A 11 18.44 -0.40 -14.12
N ARG A 12 19.11 -0.77 -15.22
CA ARG A 12 19.17 -2.14 -15.77
C ARG A 12 17.79 -2.83 -15.97
N GLY A 13 16.77 -2.05 -16.30
CA GLY A 13 15.41 -2.55 -16.48
C GLY A 13 14.58 -2.67 -15.20
N GLU A 14 15.13 -2.26 -14.05
CA GLU A 14 14.42 -2.16 -12.78
C GLU A 14 14.06 -0.70 -12.49
N VAL A 15 12.82 -0.43 -12.05
CA VAL A 15 12.35 0.92 -11.73
C VAL A 15 12.89 1.34 -10.36
N VAL A 16 13.64 2.44 -10.32
CA VAL A 16 14.25 2.94 -9.08
C VAL A 16 13.62 4.23 -8.54
N ALA A 17 12.90 4.98 -9.38
CA ALA A 17 12.14 6.16 -8.97
C ALA A 17 11.03 6.52 -9.96
N GLU A 18 9.96 7.15 -9.45
CA GLU A 18 8.88 7.72 -10.24
C GLU A 18 8.83 9.24 -10.02
N LEU A 19 8.94 10.02 -11.10
CA LEU A 19 8.70 11.46 -11.06
C LEU A 19 7.31 11.72 -11.64
N LEU A 20 6.39 12.12 -10.77
CA LEU A 20 5.01 12.36 -11.13
C LEU A 20 4.77 13.85 -11.42
N PRO A 21 3.86 14.19 -12.35
CA PRO A 21 3.42 15.56 -12.56
C PRO A 21 2.97 16.21 -11.23
N PRO A 22 3.18 17.52 -11.06
CA PRO A 22 2.66 18.22 -9.88
C PRO A 22 1.13 18.01 -9.79
N GLY A 23 0.68 17.41 -8.68
CA GLY A 23 -0.72 17.02 -8.46
C GLY A 23 -1.02 15.51 -8.53
N GLN A 24 -0.04 14.68 -8.92
CA GLN A 24 -0.09 13.21 -8.79
C GLN A 24 0.62 12.73 -7.51
N GLY A 25 0.42 13.46 -6.41
CA GLY A 25 0.75 12.97 -5.08
C GLY A 25 -0.31 12.01 -4.56
N LEU A 26 -0.01 11.36 -3.43
CA LEU A 26 -1.05 10.95 -2.48
C LEU A 26 -2.01 12.14 -2.32
N ASP A 27 -3.32 11.92 -2.39
CA ASP A 27 -4.24 13.00 -2.02
C ASP A 27 -4.06 13.37 -0.54
N GLU A 28 -4.68 14.47 -0.09
CA GLU A 28 -4.64 14.90 1.33
C GLU A 28 -5.08 13.79 2.31
N SER A 29 -5.77 12.75 1.82
CA SER A 29 -6.21 11.59 2.60
C SER A 29 -5.23 10.40 2.58
N GLY A 30 -4.10 10.52 1.88
CA GLY A 30 -3.12 9.45 1.76
C GLY A 30 -3.53 8.34 0.79
N VAL A 31 -4.49 8.58 -0.11
CA VAL A 31 -4.98 7.59 -1.07
C VAL A 31 -4.22 7.75 -2.39
N PRO A 32 -3.70 6.65 -2.98
CA PRO A 32 -3.12 6.67 -4.31
C PRO A 32 -4.10 7.22 -5.36
N SER A 33 -3.61 8.15 -6.18
CA SER A 33 -4.40 8.85 -7.21
C SER A 33 -5.13 7.90 -8.19
N GLY A 34 -4.51 6.75 -8.52
CA GLY A 34 -5.13 5.72 -9.35
C GLY A 34 -6.38 5.10 -8.71
N LEU A 35 -6.37 4.86 -7.40
CA LEU A 35 -7.53 4.34 -6.68
C LEU A 35 -8.66 5.37 -6.64
N MET A 36 -8.32 6.65 -6.46
CA MET A 36 -9.29 7.74 -6.54
C MET A 36 -9.93 7.83 -7.94
N ALA A 37 -9.16 7.65 -9.01
CA ALA A 37 -9.69 7.65 -10.37
C ALA A 37 -10.70 6.50 -10.61
N LEU A 38 -10.41 5.30 -10.09
CA LEU A 38 -11.31 4.15 -10.17
C LEU A 38 -12.58 4.35 -9.33
N ALA A 39 -12.45 4.95 -8.13
CA ALA A 39 -13.60 5.27 -7.28
C ALA A 39 -14.55 6.28 -7.96
N ARG A 40 -14.00 7.32 -8.58
CA ARG A 40 -14.77 8.32 -9.34
C ARG A 40 -15.52 7.72 -10.54
N ARG A 41 -15.00 6.64 -11.11
CA ARG A 41 -15.64 5.88 -12.20
C ARG A 41 -16.67 4.87 -11.70
N GLY A 42 -16.87 4.75 -10.38
CA GLY A 42 -17.77 3.76 -9.78
C GLY A 42 -17.27 2.31 -9.91
N GLN A 43 -15.98 2.11 -10.22
CA GLN A 43 -15.41 0.78 -10.42
C GLN A 43 -14.90 0.14 -9.11
N LEU A 44 -14.75 0.95 -8.06
CA LEU A 44 -14.46 0.50 -6.70
C LEU A 44 -15.05 1.46 -5.68
N THR A 45 -15.12 1.03 -4.43
CA THR A 45 -15.43 1.88 -3.28
C THR A 45 -14.22 1.93 -2.38
N LEU A 46 -13.77 3.14 -2.02
CA LEU A 46 -12.68 3.31 -1.06
C LEU A 46 -13.12 2.89 0.33
N GLY A 47 -12.17 2.37 1.12
CA GLY A 47 -12.41 2.09 2.53
C GLY A 47 -12.71 3.36 3.31
N ALA A 48 -13.54 3.25 4.35
CA ALA A 48 -13.74 4.33 5.30
C ALA A 48 -12.46 4.58 6.13
N SER A 49 -12.41 5.73 6.80
CA SER A 49 -11.35 6.01 7.78
C SER A 49 -11.28 4.88 8.82
N ASN A 50 -10.07 4.42 9.13
CA ASN A 50 -9.87 3.35 10.10
C ASN A 50 -10.23 3.85 11.51
N GLU A 51 -11.31 3.33 12.08
CA GLU A 51 -11.65 3.55 13.48
C GLU A 51 -10.75 2.66 14.36
N ALA A 52 -9.63 3.22 14.83
CA ALA A 52 -8.59 2.48 15.54
C ALA A 52 -9.07 1.78 16.83
N THR A 53 -10.18 2.22 17.42
CA THR A 53 -10.80 1.63 18.61
C THR A 53 -11.43 0.26 18.32
N LEU A 54 -11.84 0.00 17.07
CA LEU A 54 -12.42 -1.30 16.66
C LEU A 54 -11.37 -2.42 16.64
N TYR A 55 -10.10 -2.07 16.41
CA TYR A 55 -8.99 -3.01 16.33
C TYR A 55 -7.87 -2.58 17.28
N PRO A 56 -8.08 -2.70 18.60
CA PRO A 56 -7.07 -2.34 19.57
C PRO A 56 -5.81 -3.18 19.37
N LYS A 57 -4.63 -2.56 19.52
CA LYS A 57 -3.37 -3.31 19.53
C LYS A 57 -3.35 -4.23 20.74
N LEU A 58 -3.47 -5.53 20.48
CA LEU A 58 -3.33 -6.55 21.52
C LEU A 58 -1.86 -6.80 21.79
N SER A 59 -1.54 -7.04 23.07
CA SER A 59 -0.21 -7.51 23.45
C SER A 59 0.10 -8.84 22.74
N PRO A 60 1.32 -9.02 22.20
CA PRO A 60 1.69 -10.28 21.56
C PRO A 60 1.49 -11.46 22.52
N LEU A 61 0.72 -12.46 22.11
CA LEU A 61 0.52 -13.69 22.90
C LEU A 61 1.76 -14.59 22.89
N LEU A 62 2.56 -14.48 21.81
CA LEU A 62 3.72 -15.31 21.58
C LEU A 62 4.99 -14.47 21.64
N LYS A 63 6.10 -15.12 22.03
CA LYS A 63 7.43 -14.53 21.89
C LYS A 63 7.70 -14.16 20.43
N ARG A 64 8.49 -13.11 20.24
CA ARG A 64 8.95 -12.66 18.92
C ARG A 64 9.48 -13.85 18.12
N HIS A 65 9.11 -13.93 16.83
CA HIS A 65 9.46 -15.01 15.90
C HIS A 65 8.82 -16.38 16.14
N ARG A 66 8.13 -16.65 17.25
CA ARG A 66 7.51 -17.97 17.50
C ARG A 66 6.40 -18.30 16.50
N ALA A 67 5.61 -17.31 16.09
CA ALA A 67 4.57 -17.51 15.07
C ALA A 67 5.16 -17.98 13.72
N ALA A 68 6.30 -17.43 13.31
CA ALA A 68 6.97 -17.83 12.07
C ALA A 68 7.48 -19.28 12.14
N VAL A 69 8.00 -19.70 13.31
CA VAL A 69 8.43 -21.09 13.54
C VAL A 69 7.23 -22.04 13.44
N LEU A 70 6.12 -21.75 14.12
CA LEU A 70 4.92 -22.57 14.05
C LEU A 70 4.37 -22.68 12.62
N LEU A 71 4.32 -21.56 11.88
CA LEU A 71 3.88 -21.57 10.49
C LEU A 71 4.81 -22.39 9.58
N ASN A 72 6.11 -22.42 9.85
CA ASN A 72 7.06 -23.24 9.11
C ASN A 72 6.95 -24.72 9.48
N GLU A 73 6.76 -25.05 10.76
CA GLU A 73 6.49 -26.41 11.23
C GLU A 73 5.23 -26.97 10.55
N GLU A 74 4.15 -26.17 10.46
CA GLU A 74 2.89 -26.56 9.79
C GLU A 74 3.03 -26.71 8.26
N ARG A 75 3.86 -25.89 7.60
CA ARG A 75 4.08 -26.00 6.15
C ARG A 75 4.84 -27.26 5.75
N GLY A 76 5.59 -27.86 6.69
CA GLY A 76 6.46 -29.00 6.43
C GLY A 76 7.54 -28.72 5.39
N THR A 77 8.26 -29.77 4.99
CA THR A 77 9.18 -29.75 3.84
C THR A 77 8.36 -29.97 2.57
N ARG A 78 7.80 -28.89 2.01
CA ARG A 78 7.32 -28.89 0.62
C ARG A 78 8.49 -28.95 -0.36
#